data_AF-A0A443SE99-F1
#
_entry.id   AF-A0A443SE99-F1
#
_cell.length_a   1.000
_cell.length_b   1.000
_cell.length_c   1.000
_cell.angle_alpha   90.00
_cell.angle_beta   90.00
_cell.angle_gamma   90.00
#
_symmetry.space_group_name_H-M   'P 1'
#
loop_
_entity.id
_entity.type
_entity.pdbx_description
1 polymer ?
#
loop_
_entity_poly.entity_id
_entity_poly.type
_entity_poly.pdbx_seq_one_letter_code
_entity_poly.pdbx_strand_id
1 'polypeptide(L)'
;FCRNEAGIYSTQKEFEIDACARCYNYIPKVFFTEKLRYIGTGLLLNTSNNETLFANQTSSISQTFLSSSLTLKWQQCCKDAIQCCDQFLGHSLNDTQKEFTSKTQKCSRTWDGWTCWSSDVSKGTEVRQLCPDHIYWHQVIPSCRGYVTKKCDENGEWFQVDSKEWSNYSSCARDDKNQLF
;
A
#
# COMPACT_ATOMS: atom_id res chain seq x y z
N PHE A 1 11.69 11.99 -2.04
CA PHE A 1 11.42 11.03 -0.95
C PHE A 1 10.03 10.45 -1.13
N CYS A 2 9.82 9.22 -0.66
CA CYS A 2 8.55 8.52 -0.80
C CYS A 2 7.86 8.34 0.55
N ARG A 3 6.54 8.53 0.58
CA ARG A 3 5.72 8.60 1.80
C ARG A 3 4.80 7.39 1.91
N ASN A 4 4.79 6.76 3.07
CA ASN A 4 3.89 5.64 3.38
C ASN A 4 2.67 6.09 4.21
N GLU A 5 1.80 5.14 4.55
CA GLU A 5 0.54 5.34 5.26
C GLU A 5 0.71 5.78 6.72
N ALA A 6 1.89 5.54 7.30
CA ALA A 6 2.27 6.06 8.61
C ALA A 6 2.77 7.51 8.55
N GLY A 7 2.75 8.12 7.37
CA GLY A 7 3.26 9.47 7.13
C GLY A 7 4.79 9.60 7.15
N ILE A 8 5.51 8.48 7.12
CA ILE A 8 6.96 8.45 7.16
C ILE A 8 7.51 8.62 5.75
N TYR A 9 8.48 9.52 5.61
CA TYR A 9 9.23 9.72 4.38
C TYR A 9 10.54 8.94 4.42
N SER A 10 10.86 8.25 3.33
CA SER A 10 12.09 7.46 3.19
C SER A 10 12.67 7.60 1.78
N THR A 11 13.94 7.20 1.62
CA THR A 11 14.56 7.14 0.29
C THR A 11 13.82 6.11 -0.57
N GLN A 12 13.98 6.19 -1.89
CA GLN A 12 13.36 5.23 -2.81
C GLN A 12 13.67 3.79 -2.38
N LYS A 13 14.96 3.44 -2.25
CA LYS A 13 15.37 2.07 -1.91
C LYS A 13 14.81 1.56 -0.58
N GLU A 14 14.75 2.40 0.45
CA GLU A 14 14.17 2.03 1.74
C GLU A 14 12.66 1.81 1.62
N PHE A 15 11.97 2.71 0.92
CA PHE A 15 10.54 2.62 0.65
C PHE A 15 10.19 1.34 -0.11
N GLU A 16 10.95 1.00 -1.15
CA GLU A 16 10.68 -0.19 -1.98
C GLU A 16 10.69 -1.48 -1.16
N ILE A 17 11.72 -1.66 -0.32
CA ILE A 17 11.86 -2.87 0.51
C ILE A 17 10.78 -2.88 1.60
N ASP A 18 10.52 -1.74 2.26
CA ASP A 18 9.50 -1.63 3.31
C ASP A 18 8.07 -1.85 2.76
N ALA A 19 7.73 -1.23 1.64
CA ALA A 19 6.46 -1.40 0.98
C ALA A 19 6.24 -2.85 0.57
N CYS A 20 7.25 -3.54 0.04
CA CYS A 20 7.16 -4.96 -0.27
C CYS A 20 6.92 -5.85 0.96
N ALA A 21 7.56 -5.55 2.09
CA ALA A 21 7.32 -6.28 3.34
C ALA A 21 5.92 -6.03 3.91
N ARG A 22 5.41 -4.80 3.79
CA ARG A 22 4.03 -4.45 4.16
C ARG A 22 3.01 -5.13 3.26
N CYS A 23 3.21 -5.11 1.94
CA CYS A 23 2.42 -5.87 0.98
C CYS A 23 2.31 -7.34 1.36
N TYR A 24 3.41 -7.97 1.77
CA TYR A 24 3.41 -9.34 2.29
C TYR A 24 2.56 -9.46 3.57
N ASN A 25 2.79 -8.56 4.53
CA ASN A 25 2.12 -8.56 5.83
C ASN A 25 0.58 -8.46 5.71
N TYR A 26 0.08 -7.68 4.76
CA TYR A 26 -1.35 -7.47 4.54
C TYR A 26 -2.09 -8.68 3.98
N ILE A 27 -1.40 -9.64 3.37
CA ILE A 27 -2.03 -10.85 2.85
C ILE A 27 -2.45 -11.75 4.03
N PRO A 28 -3.69 -12.26 4.10
CA PRO A 28 -4.15 -13.10 5.20
C PRO A 28 -3.32 -14.38 5.40
N LYS A 29 -3.17 -14.82 6.66
CA LYS A 29 -2.37 -16.01 7.02
C LYS A 29 -2.79 -17.28 6.29
N VAL A 30 -4.07 -17.41 5.94
CA VAL A 30 -4.63 -18.57 5.23
C VAL A 30 -4.01 -18.80 3.84
N PHE A 31 -3.26 -17.83 3.30
CA PHE A 31 -2.62 -17.90 1.99
C PHE A 31 -1.15 -18.31 2.00
N PHE A 32 -0.63 -18.69 3.17
CA PHE A 32 0.77 -19.05 3.35
C PHE A 32 0.93 -20.51 3.82
N THR A 33 1.98 -21.17 3.34
CA THR A 33 2.50 -22.40 3.96
C THR A 33 3.11 -22.06 5.31
N GLU A 34 3.88 -20.98 5.36
CA GLU A 34 4.51 -20.44 6.57
C GLU A 34 4.51 -18.91 6.51
N LYS A 35 3.58 -18.24 7.21
CA LYS A 35 3.53 -16.77 7.21
C LYS A 35 4.64 -16.19 8.09
N LEU A 36 5.53 -15.42 7.48
CA LEU A 36 6.56 -14.66 8.18
C LEU A 36 5.95 -13.45 8.91
N ARG A 37 6.57 -13.05 10.02
CA ARG A 37 6.16 -11.88 10.80
C ARG A 37 6.90 -10.64 10.32
N TYR A 38 6.17 -9.61 9.88
CA TYR A 38 6.76 -8.30 9.62
C TYR A 38 7.24 -7.65 10.91
N ILE A 39 8.49 -7.19 10.92
CA ILE A 39 9.14 -6.57 12.09
C ILE A 39 9.61 -5.14 11.85
N GLY A 40 9.34 -4.56 10.69
CA GLY A 40 9.73 -3.18 10.35
C GLY A 40 10.78 -3.10 9.23
N THR A 41 10.83 -1.95 8.56
CA THR A 41 11.91 -1.55 7.64
C THR A 41 12.25 -2.61 6.60
N GLY A 42 11.22 -3.23 6.01
CA GLY A 42 11.42 -4.23 4.97
C GLY A 42 11.80 -5.65 5.43
N LEU A 43 11.83 -5.92 6.74
CA LEU A 43 12.24 -7.20 7.33
C LEU A 43 11.05 -8.10 7.69
N LEU A 44 11.22 -9.39 7.41
CA LEU A 44 10.28 -10.48 7.68
C LEU A 44 10.99 -11.57 8.50
N LEU A 45 10.49 -11.84 9.70
CA LEU A 45 11.02 -12.85 10.61
C LEU A 45 10.29 -14.18 10.42
N ASN A 46 11.05 -15.23 10.14
CA ASN A 46 10.61 -16.60 10.31
C ASN A 46 10.68 -16.96 11.80
N THR A 47 9.51 -17.14 12.43
CA THR A 47 9.42 -17.43 13.87
C THR A 47 9.77 -18.87 14.22
N SER A 48 9.81 -19.77 13.24
CA SER A 48 10.09 -21.20 13.45
C SER A 48 11.59 -21.47 13.58
N ASN A 49 12.41 -20.75 12.81
CA ASN A 49 13.87 -20.90 12.80
C ASN A 49 14.64 -19.63 13.23
N ASN A 50 13.91 -18.56 13.57
CA ASN A 50 14.46 -17.24 13.95
C ASN A 50 15.30 -16.55 12.86
N GLU A 51 15.14 -16.95 11.60
CA GLU A 51 15.78 -16.34 10.45
C GLU A 51 15.06 -15.04 10.05
N THR A 52 15.82 -14.00 9.70
CA THR A 52 15.24 -12.75 9.19
C THR A 52 15.59 -12.57 7.72
N LEU A 53 14.57 -12.29 6.92
CA LEU A 53 14.66 -12.09 5.48
C LEU A 53 14.26 -10.67 5.11
N PHE A 54 14.95 -10.07 4.16
CA PHE A 54 14.50 -8.86 3.49
C PHE A 54 13.44 -9.21 2.44
N ALA A 55 12.45 -8.34 2.26
CA ALA A 55 11.39 -8.56 1.27
C ALA A 55 11.89 -8.62 -0.19
N ASN A 56 13.10 -8.13 -0.48
CA ASN A 56 13.72 -8.26 -1.80
C ASN A 56 14.32 -9.65 -2.08
N GLN A 57 14.42 -10.53 -1.07
CA GLN A 57 14.84 -11.93 -1.23
C GLN A 57 13.68 -12.78 -1.80
N THR A 58 13.21 -12.40 -2.98
CA THR A 58 11.99 -12.91 -3.62
C THR A 58 11.93 -14.43 -3.73
N SER A 59 13.06 -15.10 -3.99
CA SER A 59 13.14 -16.57 -4.05
C SER A 59 12.75 -17.23 -2.73
N SER A 60 13.24 -16.72 -1.59
CA SER A 60 12.91 -17.25 -0.27
C SER A 60 11.48 -16.87 0.14
N ILE A 61 11.08 -15.62 -0.09
CA ILE A 61 9.74 -15.13 0.27
C ILE A 61 8.64 -15.84 -0.54
N SER A 62 8.88 -16.10 -1.84
CA SER A 62 7.90 -16.76 -2.72
C SER A 62 7.55 -18.19 -2.29
N GLN A 63 8.47 -18.91 -1.64
CA GLN A 63 8.25 -20.27 -1.15
C GLN A 63 7.28 -20.33 0.05
N THR A 64 7.04 -19.19 0.69
CA THR A 64 6.13 -19.10 1.85
C THR A 64 4.65 -19.08 1.44
N PHE A 65 4.33 -18.84 0.16
CA PHE A 65 2.96 -18.77 -0.34
C PHE A 65 2.41 -20.15 -0.72
N LEU A 66 1.09 -20.34 -0.59
CA LEU A 66 0.42 -21.58 -1.00
C LEU A 66 0.39 -21.79 -2.53
N SER A 67 0.53 -20.71 -3.32
CA SER A 67 0.50 -20.81 -4.78
C SER A 67 1.26 -19.67 -5.45
N SER A 68 1.73 -19.91 -6.68
CA SER A 68 2.39 -18.89 -7.50
C SER A 68 1.47 -17.71 -7.81
N SER A 69 0.15 -17.91 -7.87
CA SER A 69 -0.80 -16.79 -8.08
C SER A 69 -0.77 -15.79 -6.92
N LEU A 70 -0.60 -16.25 -5.68
CA LEU A 70 -0.48 -15.38 -4.51
C LEU A 70 0.86 -14.63 -4.50
N THR A 71 1.94 -15.31 -4.92
CA THR A 71 3.25 -14.67 -5.14
C THR A 71 3.14 -13.54 -6.16
N LEU A 72 2.42 -13.75 -7.27
CA LEU A 72 2.20 -12.72 -8.28
C LEU A 72 1.40 -11.54 -7.73
N LYS A 73 0.38 -11.77 -6.90
CA LYS A 73 -0.37 -10.70 -6.22
C LYS A 73 0.55 -9.88 -5.31
N TRP A 74 1.38 -10.53 -4.50
CA TRP A 74 2.37 -9.84 -3.68
C TRP A 74 3.36 -9.01 -4.52
N GLN A 75 3.91 -9.58 -5.59
CA GLN A 75 4.83 -8.89 -6.50
C GLN A 75 4.15 -7.70 -7.22
N GLN A 76 2.87 -7.81 -7.55
CA GLN A 76 2.12 -6.72 -8.13
C GLN A 76 1.93 -5.57 -7.12
N CYS A 77 1.62 -5.87 -5.85
CA CYS A 77 1.56 -4.86 -4.80
C CYS A 77 2.90 -4.12 -4.63
N CYS A 78 4.02 -4.86 -4.60
CA CYS A 78 5.37 -4.29 -4.62
C CYS A 78 5.57 -3.34 -5.79
N LYS A 79 5.23 -3.79 -7.00
CA LYS A 79 5.39 -3.01 -8.24
C LYS A 79 4.56 -1.74 -8.22
N ASP A 80 3.31 -1.81 -7.78
CA ASP A 80 2.41 -0.66 -7.69
C ASP A 80 2.95 0.38 -6.68
N ALA A 81 3.53 -0.08 -5.56
CA ALA A 81 4.18 0.80 -4.59
C ALA A 81 5.42 1.48 -5.17
N ILE A 82 6.30 0.75 -5.86
CA ILE A 82 7.50 1.30 -6.52
C ILE A 82 7.08 2.38 -7.53
N GLN A 83 6.08 2.08 -8.38
CA GLN A 83 5.56 3.04 -9.35
C GLN A 83 4.94 4.27 -8.68
N CYS A 84 4.31 4.11 -7.53
CA CYS A 84 3.80 5.22 -6.73
C CYS A 84 4.93 6.13 -6.24
N CYS A 85 6.02 5.54 -5.75
CA CYS A 85 7.22 6.26 -5.34
C CYS A 85 7.86 7.01 -6.53
N ASP A 86 7.95 6.38 -7.70
CA ASP A 86 8.44 7.04 -8.92
C ASP A 86 7.59 8.27 -9.29
N GLN A 87 6.26 8.20 -9.14
CA GLN A 87 5.38 9.36 -9.35
C GLN A 87 5.70 10.49 -8.37
N PHE A 88 5.91 10.18 -7.09
CA PHE A 88 6.27 11.20 -6.09
C PHE A 88 7.57 11.92 -6.47
N LEU A 89 8.57 11.16 -6.95
CA LEU A 89 9.87 11.71 -7.37
C LEU A 89 9.78 12.50 -8.67
N GLY A 90 8.98 12.03 -9.65
CA GLY A 90 8.76 12.72 -10.92
C GLY A 90 8.07 14.08 -10.74
N HIS A 91 7.12 14.20 -9.82
CA HIS A 91 6.49 15.49 -9.51
C HIS A 91 7.43 16.47 -8.78
N SER A 92 8.42 15.96 -8.03
CA SER A 92 9.39 16.80 -7.31
C SER A 92 10.30 17.63 -8.24
N LEU A 93 10.42 17.26 -9.53
CA LEU A 93 11.21 18.00 -10.51
C LEU A 93 10.43 19.16 -11.16
N ASN A 94 9.09 19.13 -11.09
CA ASN A 94 8.21 20.16 -11.65
C ASN A 94 7.73 21.17 -10.58
N ASP A 95 7.83 20.83 -9.29
CA ASP A 95 7.31 21.64 -8.17
C ASP A 95 8.26 22.77 -7.72
N THR A 96 9.49 22.86 -8.24
CA THR A 96 10.49 23.89 -7.88
C THR A 96 10.10 25.33 -8.27
N GLN A 97 8.96 25.56 -8.91
CA GLN A 97 8.44 26.89 -9.26
C GLN A 97 7.12 27.28 -8.58
N LYS A 98 6.51 26.42 -7.75
CA LYS A 98 5.15 26.65 -7.22
C LYS A 98 5.01 26.52 -5.70
N GLU A 99 6.07 26.76 -4.95
CA GLU A 99 6.05 26.67 -3.49
C GLU A 99 6.07 28.04 -2.83
N PHE A 100 4.88 28.59 -2.52
CA PHE A 100 4.72 29.31 -1.24
C PHE A 100 3.26 29.48 -0.77
N THR A 101 2.25 29.32 -1.63
CA THR A 101 0.84 29.62 -1.26
C THR A 101 -0.11 28.42 -1.12
N SER A 102 0.31 27.19 -1.43
CA SER A 102 -0.60 26.03 -1.57
C SER A 102 -0.42 24.87 -0.57
N LYS A 103 0.52 24.93 0.39
CA LYS A 103 0.79 23.80 1.30
C LYS A 103 -0.32 23.51 2.32
N THR A 104 -1.24 24.45 2.56
CA THR A 104 -2.33 24.32 3.54
C THR A 104 -3.69 23.97 2.93
N GLN A 105 -3.76 23.76 1.61
CA GLN A 105 -5.04 23.49 0.93
C GLN A 105 -5.18 22.06 0.42
N LYS A 106 -4.15 21.22 0.53
CA LYS A 106 -4.12 19.90 -0.10
C LYS A 106 -3.51 18.84 0.80
N CYS A 107 -4.04 17.63 0.74
CA CYS A 107 -3.45 16.47 1.39
C CYS A 107 -2.15 16.03 0.70
N SER A 108 -1.20 15.58 1.51
CA SER A 108 0.10 15.09 1.04
C SER A 108 -0.06 13.82 0.20
N ARG A 109 0.77 13.67 -0.83
CA ARG A 109 0.83 12.44 -1.63
C ARG A 109 1.23 11.25 -0.74
N THR A 110 0.59 10.09 -0.87
CA THR A 110 0.86 8.94 0.02
C THR A 110 0.59 7.58 -0.64
N TRP A 111 1.38 6.57 -0.29
CA TRP A 111 1.04 5.16 -0.53
C TRP A 111 0.32 4.64 0.70
N ASP A 112 -0.94 4.20 0.56
CA ASP A 112 -1.75 3.82 1.71
C ASP A 112 -1.58 2.35 2.16
N GLY A 113 -0.64 1.63 1.53
CA GLY A 113 -0.44 0.20 1.72
C GLY A 113 -0.88 -0.65 0.53
N TRP A 114 -1.88 -0.21 -0.24
CA TRP A 114 -2.39 -0.91 -1.44
C TRP A 114 -2.62 0.01 -2.65
N THR A 115 -2.94 1.29 -2.43
CA THR A 115 -3.28 2.26 -3.48
C THR A 115 -2.42 3.51 -3.36
N CYS A 116 -2.03 4.04 -4.52
CA CYS A 116 -1.27 5.27 -4.63
C CYS A 116 -2.19 6.49 -4.65
N TRP A 117 -1.99 7.43 -3.72
CA TRP A 117 -2.66 8.73 -3.71
C TRP A 117 -1.66 9.83 -4.08
N SER A 118 -1.26 9.88 -5.36
CA SER A 118 -0.20 10.77 -5.88
C SER A 118 -0.70 12.13 -6.38
N SER A 119 -2.01 12.31 -6.52
CA SER A 119 -2.58 13.59 -6.91
C SER A 119 -2.70 14.53 -5.71
N ASP A 120 -2.52 15.82 -5.97
CA ASP A 120 -2.85 16.88 -5.04
C ASP A 120 -4.36 16.93 -4.77
N VAL A 121 -4.79 16.38 -3.64
CA VAL A 121 -6.21 16.32 -3.26
C VAL A 121 -6.56 17.52 -2.38
N SER A 122 -7.51 18.35 -2.82
CA SER A 122 -7.95 19.53 -2.07
C SER A 122 -8.59 19.15 -0.72
N LYS A 123 -8.45 20.01 0.28
CA LYS A 123 -9.10 19.87 1.58
C LYS A 123 -10.62 19.74 1.46
N GLY A 124 -11.23 19.00 2.38
CA GLY A 124 -12.67 18.75 2.42
C GLY A 124 -13.19 17.84 1.29
N THR A 125 -12.31 17.26 0.46
CA THR A 125 -12.72 16.40 -0.66
C THR A 125 -12.54 14.92 -0.35
N GLU A 126 -13.46 14.11 -0.87
CA GLU A 126 -13.31 12.66 -0.94
C GLU A 126 -12.96 12.26 -2.37
N VAL A 127 -11.90 11.47 -2.51
CA VAL A 127 -11.44 10.94 -3.78
C VAL A 127 -11.63 9.45 -3.84
N ARG A 128 -11.74 8.90 -5.04
CA ARG A 128 -11.92 7.47 -5.27
C ARG A 128 -11.04 6.95 -6.39
N GLN A 129 -10.61 5.70 -6.28
CA GLN A 129 -9.88 4.97 -7.32
C GLN A 129 -10.46 3.56 -7.44
N LEU A 130 -10.19 2.89 -8.56
CA LEU A 130 -10.52 1.47 -8.70
C LEU A 130 -9.70 0.67 -7.67
N CYS A 131 -10.32 -0.33 -7.07
CA CYS A 131 -9.60 -1.24 -6.18
C CYS A 131 -8.48 -1.96 -6.96
N PRO A 132 -7.27 -2.08 -6.39
CA PRO A 132 -6.15 -2.72 -7.06
C PRO A 132 -6.38 -4.23 -7.22
N ASP A 133 -5.80 -4.83 -8.26
CA ASP A 133 -6.03 -6.25 -8.56
C ASP A 133 -5.39 -7.18 -7.52
N HIS A 134 -4.30 -6.72 -6.89
CA HIS A 134 -3.48 -7.51 -5.98
C HIS A 134 -4.13 -7.77 -4.61
N ILE A 135 -5.25 -7.13 -4.28
CA ILE A 135 -5.97 -7.35 -3.00
C ILE A 135 -7.07 -8.43 -3.08
N TYR A 136 -7.41 -8.90 -4.28
CA TYR A 136 -8.47 -9.90 -4.48
C TYR A 136 -7.98 -11.33 -4.23
N TRP A 137 -7.42 -11.66 -3.06
CA TRP A 137 -6.64 -12.89 -2.86
C TRP A 137 -7.41 -14.21 -3.15
N HIS A 138 -8.67 -14.32 -2.72
CA HIS A 138 -9.53 -15.50 -2.94
C HIS A 138 -10.12 -15.59 -4.35
N GLN A 139 -10.22 -14.47 -5.06
CA GLN A 139 -10.97 -14.39 -6.31
C GLN A 139 -10.03 -14.31 -7.51
N VAL A 140 -10.50 -14.82 -8.66
CA VAL A 140 -10.07 -14.27 -9.95
C VAL A 140 -10.55 -12.82 -9.98
N ILE A 141 -9.73 -11.89 -10.44
CA ILE A 141 -10.05 -10.45 -10.48
C ILE A 141 -11.48 -10.29 -11.01
N PRO A 142 -12.40 -9.67 -10.25
CA PRO A 142 -13.81 -9.62 -10.65
C PRO A 142 -13.96 -8.84 -11.95
N SER A 143 -14.92 -9.23 -12.78
CA SER A 143 -15.24 -8.53 -14.04
C SER A 143 -15.66 -7.07 -13.82
N CYS A 144 -16.20 -6.76 -12.63
CA CYS A 144 -16.47 -5.41 -12.18
C CYS A 144 -15.73 -5.15 -10.86
N ARG A 145 -14.72 -4.28 -10.91
CA ARG A 145 -13.97 -3.88 -9.71
C ARG A 145 -14.73 -2.82 -8.91
N GLY A 146 -14.65 -2.93 -7.59
CA GLY A 146 -15.12 -1.89 -6.69
C GLY A 146 -14.26 -0.62 -6.75
N TYR A 147 -14.60 0.33 -5.89
CA TYR A 147 -13.82 1.54 -5.67
C TYR A 147 -13.33 1.61 -4.22
N VAL A 148 -12.08 2.05 -4.04
CA VAL A 148 -11.55 2.53 -2.77
C VAL A 148 -11.78 4.03 -2.68
N THR A 149 -12.12 4.54 -1.50
CA THR A 149 -12.21 5.99 -1.25
C THR A 149 -11.23 6.45 -0.17
N LYS A 150 -10.78 7.69 -0.26
CA LYS A 150 -9.96 8.34 0.77
C LYS A 150 -10.39 9.80 0.91
N LYS A 151 -10.52 10.27 2.15
CA LYS A 151 -11.01 11.61 2.46
C LYS A 151 -9.87 12.51 2.94
N CYS A 152 -9.74 13.66 2.31
CA CYS A 152 -8.92 14.77 2.78
C CYS A 152 -9.77 15.68 3.67
N ASP A 153 -9.34 15.94 4.90
CA ASP A 153 -10.07 16.76 5.85
C ASP A 153 -9.93 18.26 5.56
N GLU A 154 -10.57 19.11 6.37
CA GLU A 154 -10.53 20.57 6.23
C GLU A 154 -9.18 21.20 6.60
N ASN A 155 -8.30 20.45 7.25
CA ASN A 155 -6.96 20.88 7.64
C ASN A 155 -5.92 20.54 6.56
N GLY A 156 -6.30 19.78 5.52
CA GLY A 156 -5.38 19.28 4.52
C GLY A 156 -4.63 18.03 5.00
N GLU A 157 -5.22 17.28 5.93
CA GLU A 157 -4.70 16.00 6.41
C GLU A 157 -5.61 14.86 5.95
N TRP A 158 -5.01 13.69 5.69
CA TRP A 158 -5.80 12.50 5.39
C TRP A 158 -6.61 12.10 6.61
N PHE A 159 -7.88 11.74 6.40
CA PHE A 159 -8.74 11.22 7.45
C PHE A 159 -8.08 10.05 8.18
N GLN A 160 -8.14 10.08 9.50
CA GLN A 160 -7.49 9.10 10.37
C GLN A 160 -8.51 8.31 11.20
N VAL A 161 -8.22 7.03 11.39
CA VAL A 161 -8.87 6.16 12.37
C VAL A 161 -7.77 5.64 13.29
N ASP A 162 -7.94 5.78 14.60
CA ASP A 162 -6.94 5.41 15.61
C ASP A 162 -5.55 5.99 15.33
N SER A 163 -5.50 7.29 14.98
CA SER A 163 -4.27 8.04 14.65
C SER A 163 -3.49 7.50 13.46
N LYS A 164 -4.13 6.73 12.58
CA LYS A 164 -3.55 6.22 11.33
C LYS A 164 -4.39 6.68 10.16
N GLU A 165 -3.73 7.10 9.08
CA GLU A 165 -4.42 7.44 7.84
C GLU A 165 -5.25 6.25 7.38
N TRP A 166 -6.48 6.53 6.97
CA TRP A 166 -7.44 5.51 6.63
C TRP A 166 -7.97 5.67 5.22
N SER A 167 -8.26 4.55 4.57
CA SER A 167 -8.86 4.45 3.24
C SER A 167 -9.98 3.42 3.29
N ASN A 168 -11.10 3.70 2.64
CA ASN A 168 -12.29 2.84 2.65
C ASN A 168 -12.22 1.79 1.53
N TYR A 169 -11.87 0.56 1.88
CA TYR A 169 -11.86 -0.58 0.96
C TYR A 169 -13.14 -1.43 1.01
N SER A 170 -14.19 -1.02 1.74
CA SER A 170 -15.42 -1.82 1.91
C SER A 170 -16.12 -2.19 0.60
N SER A 171 -15.97 -1.35 -0.44
CA SER A 171 -16.58 -1.62 -1.75
C SER A 171 -15.74 -2.53 -2.64
N CYS A 172 -14.52 -2.89 -2.22
CA CYS A 172 -13.66 -3.83 -2.94
C CYS A 172 -14.06 -5.30 -2.70
N ALA A 173 -14.84 -5.61 -1.67
CA ALA A 173 -15.17 -6.99 -1.27
C ALA A 173 -16.60 -7.44 -1.64
N ARG A 174 -17.35 -6.67 -2.46
CA ARG A 174 -18.81 -6.84 -2.60
C ARG A 174 -19.32 -8.16 -3.20
N ASP A 175 -18.45 -9.02 -3.73
CA ASP A 175 -18.85 -10.37 -4.19
C ASP A 175 -18.49 -11.51 -3.23
N ASP A 176 -17.93 -11.21 -2.05
CA ASP A 176 -17.60 -12.24 -1.06
C ASP A 176 -18.75 -12.43 -0.05
N LYS A 177 -19.64 -13.41 -0.31
CA LYS A 177 -20.70 -13.79 0.64
C LYS A 177 -20.18 -14.35 1.97
N ASN A 178 -18.87 -14.42 2.20
CA ASN A 178 -18.28 -15.09 3.35
C ASN A 178 -17.13 -14.36 4.06
N GLN A 179 -16.92 -13.06 3.87
CA GLN A 179 -15.93 -12.31 4.67
C GLN A 179 -16.57 -11.62 5.88
N LEU A 180 -16.41 -12.25 7.04
CA LEU A 180 -16.47 -11.57 8.33
C LEU A 180 -15.23 -10.65 8.43
N PHE A 181 -15.48 -9.35 8.50
CA PHE A 181 -14.51 -8.33 8.92
C PHE A 181 -14.33 -8.36 10.43
#